data_AF-A0A5E3WKG4-F1
#
_entry.id   AF-A0A5E3WKG4-F1
#
_cell.length_a   1.000
_cell.length_b   1.000
_cell.length_c   1.000
_cell.angle_alpha   90.00
_cell.angle_beta   90.00
_cell.angle_gamma   90.00
#
_symmetry.space_group_name_H-M   'P 1'
#
loop_
_entity.id
_entity.type
_entity.pdbx_description
1 polymer ?
#
loop_
_entity_poly.entity_id
_entity_poly.type
_entity_poly.pdbx_seq_one_letter_code
_entity_poly.pdbx_strand_id
1 'polypeptide(L)'
;MVDAATHIRAELARYSFEDLSRLYPYEKKWQMRQPWLLELGYSLRPRFRVGWVPTWQKFEWLPKWVKYGLLSPYTREDSLALEYGSLIMDATRLSDGAYVIMKAVDNSRYPNEVAITTYLSSAGLARDPRNHCVPVLDSFDAPDDPTRTIIVLPLLRRFDDPPFETVGEAVDCIRQLLEGLQFMHEQYIAHRDCTWLNIMMDASPLYPAPFHPAQPDRRRDWKGPAKHYSRADRPVKYYFIDYGLSKRYEAGLMGSHRDLPVTAGDKTVPEHQGPLINVPTDPFATDVYLLGNVINDKLIKVHTPVNDPRS
;
A
#
# COMPACT_ATOMS: atom_id res chain seq x y z
N MET A 1 14.94 -1.01 -12.77
CA MET A 1 14.61 -2.17 -11.89
C MET A 1 15.68 -2.28 -10.83
N VAL A 2 15.37 -1.88 -9.61
CA VAL A 2 16.03 -2.36 -8.40
C VAL A 2 14.89 -2.94 -7.58
N ASP A 3 14.97 -4.24 -7.33
CA ASP A 3 14.00 -4.99 -6.53
C ASP A 3 13.86 -4.31 -5.14
N ALA A 4 12.62 -4.16 -4.65
CA ALA A 4 12.34 -3.51 -3.37
C ALA A 4 13.05 -4.24 -2.20
N ALA A 5 13.22 -5.57 -2.31
CA ALA A 5 14.01 -6.33 -1.35
C ALA A 5 15.51 -6.03 -1.47
N THR A 6 16.00 -5.73 -2.66
CA THR A 6 17.38 -5.27 -2.90
C THR A 6 17.59 -3.85 -2.36
N HIS A 7 16.59 -2.96 -2.45
CA HIS A 7 16.69 -1.61 -1.90
C HIS A 7 16.70 -1.61 -0.36
N ILE A 8 15.79 -2.37 0.27
CA ILE A 8 15.75 -2.54 1.74
C ILE A 8 17.03 -3.20 2.26
N ARG A 9 17.57 -4.23 1.58
CA ARG A 9 18.85 -4.85 1.96
C ARG A 9 20.03 -3.88 1.85
N ALA A 10 20.07 -3.05 0.80
CA ALA A 10 21.10 -2.04 0.61
C ALA A 10 20.99 -0.88 1.62
N GLU A 11 19.78 -0.55 2.05
CA GLU A 11 19.54 0.49 3.06
C GLU A 11 19.87 -0.02 4.48
N LEU A 12 19.50 -1.26 4.81
CA LEU A 12 19.86 -1.92 6.07
C LEU A 12 21.37 -2.10 6.23
N ALA A 13 22.10 -2.37 5.14
CA ALA A 13 23.56 -2.50 5.16
C ALA A 13 24.31 -1.21 5.58
N ARG A 14 23.63 -0.06 5.65
CA ARG A 14 24.20 1.22 6.10
C ARG A 14 24.05 1.47 7.61
N TYR A 15 23.24 0.68 8.30
CA TYR A 15 22.91 0.89 9.72
C TYR A 15 23.71 -0.05 10.62
N SER A 16 24.19 0.48 11.74
CA SER A 16 24.90 -0.32 12.75
C SER A 16 23.93 -1.26 13.50
N PHE A 17 24.46 -2.28 14.16
CA PHE A 17 23.65 -3.17 15.02
C PHE A 17 22.90 -2.42 16.12
N GLU A 18 23.46 -1.31 16.60
CA GLU A 18 22.85 -0.43 17.61
C GLU A 18 21.72 0.44 17.05
N ASP A 19 21.73 0.73 15.76
CA ASP A 19 20.65 1.47 15.11
C ASP A 19 19.42 0.59 14.96
N LEU A 20 19.60 -0.69 14.61
CA LEU A 20 18.50 -1.65 14.44
C LEU A 20 17.84 -2.06 15.76
N SER A 21 18.56 -1.96 16.89
CA SER A 21 18.01 -2.20 18.23
C SER A 21 17.21 -1.02 18.78
N ARG A 22 17.22 0.12 18.09
CA ARG A 22 16.44 1.30 18.44
C ARG A 22 15.26 1.45 17.49
N LEU A 23 14.17 2.00 18.03
CA LEU A 23 13.05 2.45 17.22
C LEU A 23 13.40 3.78 16.53
N TYR A 24 13.09 3.89 15.24
CA TYR A 24 13.14 5.16 14.54
C TYR A 24 12.17 6.18 15.18
N PRO A 25 12.41 7.49 15.05
CA PRO A 25 11.53 8.51 15.65
C PRO A 25 10.06 8.35 15.29
N TYR A 26 9.77 7.92 14.06
CA TYR A 26 8.40 7.67 13.62
C TYR A 26 7.82 6.35 14.18
N GLU A 27 8.63 5.31 14.38
CA GLU A 27 8.20 4.05 15.00
C GLU A 27 7.80 4.25 16.47
N LYS A 28 8.45 5.19 17.17
CA LYS A 28 8.09 5.54 18.54
C LYS A 28 6.65 6.04 18.67
N LYS A 29 6.12 6.75 17.65
CA LYS A 29 4.71 7.17 17.63
C LYS A 29 3.77 5.97 17.63
N TRP A 30 4.07 4.96 16.82
CA TRP A 30 3.32 3.71 16.80
C TRP A 30 3.44 2.91 18.09
N GLN A 31 4.64 2.86 18.69
CA GLN A 31 4.82 2.25 20.02
C GLN A 31 3.98 2.95 21.09
N MET A 32 3.92 4.29 21.09
CA MET A 32 3.09 5.04 22.04
C MET A 32 1.58 4.74 21.89
N ARG A 33 1.12 4.53 20.65
CA ARG A 33 -0.28 4.15 20.35
C ARG A 33 -0.58 2.68 20.64
N GLN A 34 0.44 1.83 20.82
CA GLN A 34 0.28 0.37 20.88
C GLN A 34 -0.65 -0.11 22.00
N PRO A 35 -0.59 0.40 23.25
CA PRO A 35 -1.51 -0.02 24.31
C PRO A 35 -2.97 0.27 23.96
N TRP A 36 -3.26 1.46 23.45
CA TRP A 36 -4.59 1.87 23.03
C TRP A 36 -5.11 1.06 21.83
N LEU A 37 -4.27 0.83 20.82
CA LEU A 37 -4.62 -0.05 19.69
C LEU A 37 -4.92 -1.48 20.14
N LEU A 38 -4.23 -1.98 21.17
CA LEU A 38 -4.47 -3.30 21.74
C LEU A 38 -5.84 -3.38 22.41
N GLU A 39 -6.24 -2.34 23.15
CA GLU A 39 -7.58 -2.23 23.75
C GLU A 39 -8.68 -2.22 22.68
N LEU A 40 -8.42 -1.60 21.53
CA LEU A 40 -9.30 -1.63 20.35
C LEU A 40 -9.29 -2.97 19.59
N GLY A 41 -8.51 -3.95 20.05
CA GLY A 41 -8.45 -5.28 19.42
C GLY A 41 -7.44 -5.41 18.30
N TYR A 42 -6.40 -4.58 18.25
CA TYR A 42 -5.34 -4.64 17.24
C TYR A 42 -3.95 -4.83 17.87
N SER A 43 -3.28 -5.91 17.50
CA SER A 43 -1.93 -6.22 17.98
C SER A 43 -0.87 -5.81 16.96
N LEU A 44 0.02 -4.88 17.35
CA LEU A 44 1.21 -4.58 16.56
C LEU A 44 2.27 -5.69 16.69
N ARG A 45 3.20 -5.73 15.72
CA ARG A 45 4.37 -6.60 15.76
C ARG A 45 5.17 -6.43 17.06
N PRO A 46 5.89 -7.47 17.53
CA PRO A 46 6.67 -7.41 18.77
C PRO A 46 7.57 -6.18 18.90
N ARG A 47 8.21 -5.74 17.81
CA ARG A 47 9.07 -4.55 17.75
C ARG A 47 8.43 -3.27 18.32
N PHE A 48 7.11 -3.12 18.13
CA PHE A 48 6.38 -1.91 18.52
C PHE A 48 5.66 -2.03 19.87
N ARG A 49 5.87 -3.14 20.59
CA ARG A 49 5.27 -3.32 21.92
C ARG A 49 6.10 -2.61 22.98
N VAL A 50 5.45 -2.13 24.02
CA VAL A 50 6.14 -1.55 25.17
C VAL A 50 7.01 -2.63 25.83
N GLY A 51 8.28 -2.30 26.10
CA GLY A 51 9.25 -3.25 26.68
C GLY A 51 9.83 -4.27 25.68
N TRP A 52 9.69 -4.05 24.36
CA TRP A 52 10.36 -4.87 23.36
C TRP A 52 11.88 -4.93 23.60
N VAL A 53 12.42 -6.14 23.53
CA VAL A 53 13.86 -6.42 23.53
C VAL A 53 14.19 -7.13 22.22
N PRO A 54 15.14 -6.62 21.41
CA PRO A 54 15.52 -7.22 20.15
C PRO A 54 15.82 -8.72 20.28
N THR A 55 15.31 -9.52 19.35
CA THR A 55 15.45 -10.99 19.42
C THR A 55 16.91 -11.46 19.39
N TRP A 56 17.81 -10.69 18.78
CA TRP A 56 19.23 -11.00 18.72
C TRP A 56 19.99 -10.62 20.00
N GLN A 57 19.47 -9.76 20.88
CA GLN A 57 20.12 -9.47 22.17
C GLN A 57 19.98 -10.64 23.17
N LYS A 58 18.97 -11.50 22.99
CA LYS A 58 18.72 -12.66 23.87
C LYS A 58 19.85 -13.70 23.89
N PHE A 59 20.78 -13.67 22.93
CA PHE A 59 21.89 -14.61 22.83
C PHE A 59 23.26 -13.97 23.03
N GLU A 60 23.33 -12.78 23.65
CA GLU A 60 24.60 -12.09 23.92
C GLU A 60 25.60 -12.93 24.74
N TRP A 61 25.08 -13.81 25.61
CA TRP A 61 25.83 -14.73 26.46
C TRP A 61 26.56 -15.85 25.71
N LEU A 62 26.23 -16.13 24.44
CA LEU A 62 26.91 -17.15 23.65
C LEU A 62 28.33 -16.71 23.23
N PRO A 63 29.28 -17.63 22.97
CA PRO A 63 30.61 -17.29 22.44
C PRO A 63 30.57 -16.71 21.01
N LYS A 64 31.45 -15.75 20.67
CA LYS A 64 31.51 -15.04 19.35
C LYS A 64 31.48 -15.95 18.11
N TRP A 65 32.04 -17.15 18.18
CA TRP A 65 32.07 -18.09 17.05
C TRP A 65 30.72 -18.80 16.82
N VAL A 66 29.87 -18.91 17.84
CA VAL A 66 28.46 -19.34 17.72
C VAL A 66 27.56 -18.18 17.25
N LYS A 67 28.01 -16.92 17.42
CA LYS A 67 27.26 -15.70 17.08
C LYS A 67 27.11 -15.48 15.56
N TYR A 68 28.05 -15.96 14.75
CA TYR A 68 28.03 -15.75 13.30
C TYR A 68 26.80 -16.45 12.69
N GLY A 69 25.86 -15.67 12.15
CA GLY A 69 24.59 -16.14 11.58
C GLY A 69 23.39 -16.04 12.51
N LEU A 70 23.47 -16.53 13.76
CA LEU A 70 22.35 -16.53 14.71
C LEU A 70 21.98 -15.12 15.24
N LEU A 71 22.94 -14.20 15.28
CA LEU A 71 22.75 -12.84 15.81
C LEU A 71 22.54 -11.77 14.74
N SER A 72 22.51 -12.13 13.46
CA SER A 72 22.40 -11.14 12.39
C SER A 72 21.00 -10.49 12.43
N PRO A 73 20.88 -9.19 12.79
CA PRO A 73 19.59 -8.51 12.85
C PRO A 73 18.95 -8.50 11.46
N TYR A 74 19.76 -8.45 10.40
CA TYR A 74 19.35 -8.54 8.99
C TYR A 74 18.55 -9.80 8.63
N THR A 75 18.52 -10.80 9.52
CA THR A 75 17.75 -12.04 9.35
C THR A 75 16.54 -12.15 10.26
N ARG A 76 16.17 -11.08 10.99
CA ARG A 76 15.13 -11.08 12.02
C ARG A 76 13.97 -10.18 11.62
N GLU A 77 12.74 -10.65 11.81
CA GLU A 77 11.52 -9.89 11.51
C GLU A 77 11.48 -8.54 12.26
N ASP A 78 11.92 -8.55 13.53
CA ASP A 78 11.91 -7.38 14.40
C ASP A 78 13.06 -6.39 14.14
N SER A 79 13.85 -6.58 13.06
CA SER A 79 14.74 -5.56 12.52
C SER A 79 14.11 -4.76 11.37
N LEU A 80 12.96 -5.19 10.84
CA LEU A 80 12.37 -4.59 9.66
C LEU A 80 11.46 -3.42 10.02
N ALA A 81 11.85 -2.23 9.55
CA ALA A 81 10.94 -1.12 9.38
C ALA A 81 10.02 -1.35 8.17
N LEU A 82 8.86 -0.68 8.19
CA LEU A 82 8.00 -0.59 7.01
C LEU A 82 8.45 0.57 6.12
N GLU A 83 8.41 0.34 4.82
CA GLU A 83 8.42 1.43 3.84
C GLU A 83 7.25 2.38 4.17
N TYR A 84 7.51 3.69 4.24
CA TYR A 84 6.54 4.69 4.71
C TYR A 84 6.02 4.49 6.15
N GLY A 85 6.81 3.85 7.03
CA GLY A 85 6.43 3.57 8.42
C GLY A 85 6.05 4.79 9.28
N SER A 86 6.30 6.01 8.80
CA SER A 86 5.78 7.23 9.41
C SER A 86 4.29 7.46 9.23
N LEU A 87 3.72 6.89 8.17
CA LEU A 87 2.30 7.01 7.80
C LEU A 87 1.57 5.67 7.95
N ILE A 88 2.24 4.54 7.74
CA ILE A 88 1.60 3.22 7.78
C ILE A 88 2.19 2.29 8.84
N MET A 89 1.36 1.40 9.37
CA MET A 89 1.75 0.35 10.31
C MET A 89 0.95 -0.93 10.08
N ASP A 90 1.60 -2.09 10.14
CA ASP A 90 0.92 -3.37 10.05
C ASP A 90 0.46 -3.86 11.43
N ALA A 91 -0.70 -4.51 11.47
CA ALA A 91 -1.26 -5.08 12.70
C ALA A 91 -1.95 -6.42 12.44
N THR A 92 -2.28 -7.13 13.51
CA THR A 92 -3.18 -8.28 13.52
C THR A 92 -4.45 -7.89 14.26
N ARG A 93 -5.61 -7.98 13.59
CA ARG A 93 -6.91 -7.80 14.22
C ARG A 93 -7.22 -9.03 15.07
N LEU A 94 -7.51 -8.85 16.34
CA LEU A 94 -7.66 -9.93 17.31
C LEU A 94 -8.98 -10.69 17.20
N SER A 95 -10.02 -10.08 16.63
CA SER A 95 -11.34 -10.70 16.51
C SER A 95 -11.37 -11.90 15.57
N ASP A 96 -10.53 -11.88 14.52
CA ASP A 96 -10.50 -12.93 13.48
C ASP A 96 -9.09 -13.33 13.03
N GLY A 97 -8.06 -12.71 13.59
CA GLY A 97 -6.66 -12.98 13.22
C GLY A 97 -6.25 -12.36 11.87
N ALA A 98 -7.09 -11.52 11.25
CA ALA A 98 -6.78 -10.92 9.96
C ALA A 98 -5.57 -9.97 10.07
N TYR A 99 -4.68 -10.03 9.08
CA TYR A 99 -3.61 -9.04 8.93
C TYR A 99 -4.14 -7.79 8.24
N VAL A 100 -3.85 -6.63 8.83
CA VAL A 100 -4.34 -5.34 8.38
C VAL A 100 -3.21 -4.32 8.28
N ILE A 101 -3.45 -3.25 7.53
CA ILE A 101 -2.62 -2.04 7.48
C ILE A 101 -3.39 -0.89 8.09
N MET A 102 -2.73 -0.14 8.97
CA MET A 102 -3.21 1.10 9.54
C MET A 102 -2.53 2.26 8.83
N LYS A 103 -3.30 3.21 8.29
CA LYS A 103 -2.79 4.44 7.69
C LYS A 103 -3.18 5.63 8.56
N ALA A 104 -2.20 6.40 9.05
CA ALA A 104 -2.42 7.65 9.76
C ALA A 104 -2.53 8.81 8.76
N VAL A 105 -3.77 9.22 8.48
CA VAL A 105 -4.12 10.32 7.57
C VAL A 105 -4.00 11.65 8.29
N ASP A 106 -3.46 12.65 7.62
CA ASP A 106 -3.38 14.03 8.11
C ASP A 106 -4.54 14.84 7.54
N ASN A 107 -5.57 15.06 8.35
CA ASN A 107 -6.81 15.71 7.93
C ASN A 107 -6.60 17.19 7.59
N SER A 108 -5.53 17.82 8.10
CA SER A 108 -5.21 19.21 7.77
C SER A 108 -4.66 19.34 6.34
N ARG A 109 -3.91 18.34 5.89
CA ARG A 109 -3.30 18.30 4.56
C ARG A 109 -4.20 17.64 3.52
N TYR A 110 -4.96 16.63 3.91
CA TYR A 110 -5.82 15.83 3.04
C TYR A 110 -7.25 15.75 3.61
N PRO A 111 -7.97 16.87 3.66
CA PRO A 111 -9.26 16.98 4.36
C PRO A 111 -10.36 16.06 3.83
N ASN A 112 -10.24 15.61 2.58
CA ASN A 112 -11.25 14.79 1.93
C ASN A 112 -10.95 13.28 1.98
N GLU A 113 -9.73 12.86 2.32
CA GLU A 113 -9.29 11.48 2.13
C GLU A 113 -10.12 10.49 2.97
N VAL A 114 -10.25 10.76 4.27
CA VAL A 114 -11.05 9.91 5.18
C VAL A 114 -12.52 9.89 4.75
N ALA A 115 -13.08 11.06 4.44
CA ALA A 115 -14.49 11.18 4.04
C ALA A 115 -14.79 10.41 2.74
N ILE A 116 -13.92 10.51 1.72
CA ILE A 116 -14.06 9.80 0.45
C ILE A 116 -13.90 8.29 0.65
N THR A 117 -12.85 7.85 1.33
CA THR A 117 -12.56 6.42 1.51
C THR A 117 -13.67 5.73 2.31
N THR A 118 -14.17 6.37 3.37
CA THR A 118 -15.29 5.86 4.17
C THR A 118 -16.60 5.88 3.38
N TYR A 119 -16.86 6.91 2.57
CA TYR A 119 -18.03 6.95 1.70
C TYR A 119 -18.05 5.77 0.72
N LEU A 120 -16.92 5.50 0.05
CA LEU A 120 -16.77 4.38 -0.88
C LEU A 120 -16.91 3.00 -0.20
N SER A 121 -16.71 2.95 1.12
CA SER A 121 -16.87 1.74 1.96
C SER A 121 -18.27 1.61 2.57
N SER A 122 -19.19 2.55 2.32
CA SER A 122 -20.55 2.50 2.86
C SER A 122 -21.32 1.27 2.38
N ALA A 123 -22.22 0.75 3.20
CA ALA A 123 -22.89 -0.54 2.96
C ALA A 123 -23.61 -0.66 1.61
N GLY A 124 -24.10 0.46 1.04
CA GLY A 124 -24.71 0.47 -0.30
C GLY A 124 -23.68 0.31 -1.42
N LEU A 125 -22.57 1.04 -1.31
CA LEU A 125 -21.50 1.06 -2.32
C LEU A 125 -20.58 -0.16 -2.22
N ALA A 126 -20.32 -0.67 -1.02
CA ALA A 126 -19.49 -1.84 -0.79
C ALA A 126 -20.07 -3.13 -1.40
N ARG A 127 -21.38 -3.17 -1.67
CA ARG A 127 -22.06 -4.30 -2.29
C ARG A 127 -22.00 -4.29 -3.82
N ASP A 128 -21.66 -3.15 -4.44
CA ASP A 128 -21.50 -3.10 -5.90
C ASP A 128 -20.23 -3.89 -6.28
N PRO A 129 -20.33 -4.95 -7.10
CA PRO A 129 -19.17 -5.74 -7.48
C PRO A 129 -18.12 -4.94 -8.25
N ARG A 130 -18.52 -3.84 -8.92
CA ARG A 130 -17.64 -2.92 -9.65
C ARG A 130 -16.87 -2.00 -8.71
N ASN A 131 -17.19 -2.00 -7.41
CA ASN A 131 -16.44 -1.24 -6.43
C ASN A 131 -15.08 -1.91 -6.18
N HIS A 132 -14.06 -1.39 -6.86
CA HIS A 132 -12.65 -1.69 -6.66
C HIS A 132 -11.95 -0.61 -5.83
N CYS A 133 -12.67 0.10 -4.95
CA CYS A 133 -12.06 0.98 -3.97
C CYS A 133 -11.71 0.18 -2.71
N VAL A 134 -10.54 0.44 -2.10
CA VAL A 134 -10.15 -0.29 -0.89
C VAL A 134 -11.17 -0.09 0.24
N PRO A 135 -11.65 -1.18 0.88
CA PRO A 135 -12.60 -1.07 1.98
C PRO A 135 -11.91 -0.57 3.26
N VAL A 136 -12.57 0.34 3.96
CA VAL A 136 -12.25 0.72 5.34
C VAL A 136 -12.87 -0.32 6.26
N LEU A 137 -12.01 -1.01 7.02
CA LEU A 137 -12.44 -1.99 8.01
C LEU A 137 -12.80 -1.33 9.34
N ASP A 138 -12.11 -0.24 9.67
CA ASP A 138 -12.29 0.52 10.91
C ASP A 138 -11.63 1.90 10.78
N SER A 139 -11.98 2.84 11.68
CA SER A 139 -11.37 4.17 11.70
C SER A 139 -11.42 4.81 13.08
N PHE A 140 -10.34 5.47 13.48
CA PHE A 140 -10.20 6.08 14.80
C PHE A 140 -9.48 7.41 14.73
N ASP A 141 -9.81 8.35 15.61
CA ASP A 141 -8.98 9.53 15.81
C ASP A 141 -7.70 9.15 16.56
N ALA A 142 -6.56 9.71 16.15
CA ALA A 142 -5.30 9.42 16.81
C ALA A 142 -5.28 10.07 18.22
N PRO A 143 -4.98 9.30 19.28
CA PRO A 143 -5.06 9.81 20.66
C PRO A 143 -4.00 10.88 20.96
N ASP A 144 -2.91 10.92 20.19
CA ASP A 144 -1.77 11.82 20.35
C ASP A 144 -1.79 13.03 19.39
N ASP A 145 -2.67 13.04 18.39
CA ASP A 145 -2.72 14.08 17.37
C ASP A 145 -4.14 14.25 16.82
N PRO A 146 -4.89 15.29 17.25
CA PRO A 146 -6.28 15.48 16.83
C PRO A 146 -6.41 15.84 15.34
N THR A 147 -5.31 16.17 14.66
CA THR A 147 -5.32 16.42 13.21
C THR A 147 -5.24 15.13 12.40
N ARG A 148 -5.08 13.98 13.06
CA ARG A 148 -4.90 12.69 12.40
C ARG A 148 -6.00 11.70 12.71
N THR A 149 -6.40 10.99 11.67
CA THR A 149 -7.27 9.83 11.76
C THR A 149 -6.51 8.60 11.29
N ILE A 150 -6.56 7.52 12.06
CA ILE A 150 -6.03 6.22 11.69
C ILE A 150 -7.16 5.43 11.03
N ILE A 151 -6.99 5.08 9.76
CA ILE A 151 -7.90 4.17 9.05
C ILE A 151 -7.28 2.77 8.99
N VAL A 152 -8.09 1.74 9.21
CA VAL A 152 -7.71 0.34 9.13
C VAL A 152 -8.17 -0.22 7.78
N LEU A 153 -7.21 -0.75 7.03
CA LEU A 153 -7.36 -1.26 5.67
C LEU A 153 -6.93 -2.73 5.62
N PRO A 154 -7.44 -3.53 4.67
CA PRO A 154 -6.93 -4.88 4.43
C PRO A 154 -5.42 -4.84 4.10
N LEU A 155 -4.70 -5.89 4.47
CA LEU A 155 -3.33 -6.08 3.99
C LEU A 155 -3.37 -6.45 2.50
N LEU A 156 -2.98 -5.52 1.65
CA LEU A 156 -2.88 -5.72 0.21
C LEU A 156 -1.43 -5.87 -0.25
N ARG A 157 -1.27 -6.37 -1.47
CA ARG A 157 0.03 -6.45 -2.17
C ARG A 157 -0.03 -5.62 -3.43
N ARG A 158 1.11 -5.15 -3.94
CA ARG A 158 1.17 -4.51 -5.26
C ARG A 158 0.56 -5.40 -6.34
N PHE A 159 -0.20 -4.81 -7.25
CA PHE A 159 -0.95 -5.53 -8.27
C PHE A 159 -0.07 -6.36 -9.22
N ASP A 160 1.16 -5.90 -9.47
CA ASP A 160 2.15 -6.47 -10.38
C ASP A 160 3.18 -7.39 -9.69
N ASP A 161 3.00 -7.68 -8.40
CA ASP A 161 3.88 -8.56 -7.62
C ASP A 161 3.06 -9.66 -6.92
N PRO A 162 3.23 -10.94 -7.24
CA PRO A 162 4.20 -11.50 -8.21
C PRO A 162 3.89 -11.06 -9.65
N PRO A 163 4.84 -11.16 -10.60
CA PRO A 163 4.58 -10.82 -12.00
C PRO A 163 3.36 -11.57 -12.59
N PHE A 164 2.76 -11.00 -13.64
CA PHE A 164 1.69 -11.67 -14.38
C PHE A 164 2.28 -12.86 -15.14
N GLU A 165 1.65 -14.03 -15.04
CA GLU A 165 2.12 -15.28 -15.67
C GLU A 165 1.46 -15.51 -17.04
N THR A 166 0.26 -14.94 -17.26
CA THR A 166 -0.46 -15.08 -18.53
C THR A 166 -1.11 -13.77 -18.98
N VAL A 167 -1.40 -13.66 -20.29
CA VAL A 167 -2.18 -12.54 -20.84
C VAL A 167 -3.58 -12.48 -20.22
N GLY A 168 -4.17 -13.63 -19.88
CA GLY A 168 -5.48 -13.70 -19.22
C GLY A 168 -5.49 -12.99 -17.87
N GLU A 169 -4.43 -13.14 -17.08
CA GLU A 169 -4.30 -12.44 -15.79
C GLU A 169 -4.19 -10.92 -15.97
N ALA A 170 -3.43 -10.47 -16.96
CA ALA A 170 -3.30 -9.04 -17.28
C ALA A 170 -4.62 -8.45 -17.79
N VAL A 171 -5.33 -9.16 -18.66
CA VAL A 171 -6.65 -8.75 -19.17
C VAL A 171 -7.67 -8.66 -18.05
N ASP A 172 -7.69 -9.61 -17.12
CA ASP A 172 -8.60 -9.56 -15.97
C ASP A 172 -8.28 -8.39 -15.03
N CYS A 173 -7.00 -8.10 -14.78
CA CYS A 173 -6.56 -6.92 -14.07
C CYS A 173 -7.05 -5.63 -14.74
N ILE A 174 -6.81 -5.46 -16.05
CA ILE A 174 -7.26 -4.29 -16.81
C ILE A 174 -8.78 -4.12 -16.70
N ARG A 175 -9.54 -5.20 -16.85
CA ARG A 175 -11.00 -5.20 -16.72
C ARG A 175 -11.43 -4.65 -15.34
N GLN A 176 -10.89 -5.20 -14.26
CA GLN A 176 -11.22 -4.77 -12.89
C GLN A 176 -10.84 -3.30 -12.63
N LEU A 177 -9.69 -2.84 -13.15
CA LEU A 177 -9.27 -1.43 -12.99
C LEU A 177 -10.18 -0.46 -13.75
N LEU A 178 -10.61 -0.81 -14.96
CA LEU A 178 -11.56 -0.01 -15.74
C LEU A 178 -12.95 0.01 -15.08
N GLU A 179 -13.42 -1.13 -14.59
CA GLU A 179 -14.68 -1.23 -13.81
C GLU A 179 -14.63 -0.35 -12.55
N GLY A 180 -13.52 -0.42 -11.81
CA GLY A 180 -13.29 0.39 -10.62
C GLY A 180 -13.27 1.88 -10.89
N LEU A 181 -12.59 2.29 -11.98
CA LEU A 181 -12.51 3.69 -12.35
C LEU A 181 -13.87 4.22 -12.80
N GLN A 182 -14.57 3.46 -13.64
CA GLN A 182 -15.94 3.79 -14.06
C GLN A 182 -16.87 3.93 -12.84
N PHE A 183 -16.83 2.97 -11.92
CA PHE A 183 -17.62 3.02 -10.69
C PHE A 183 -17.34 4.30 -9.89
N MET A 184 -16.06 4.65 -9.70
CA MET A 184 -15.67 5.85 -8.97
C MET A 184 -16.19 7.14 -9.65
N HIS A 185 -16.12 7.18 -10.98
CA HIS A 185 -16.63 8.29 -11.79
C HIS A 185 -18.17 8.39 -11.73
N GLU A 186 -18.89 7.27 -11.69
CA GLU A 186 -20.35 7.23 -11.44
C GLU A 186 -20.73 7.77 -10.04
N GLN A 187 -19.80 7.71 -9.08
CA GLN A 187 -19.95 8.32 -7.75
C GLN A 187 -19.51 9.79 -7.71
N TYR A 188 -19.22 10.39 -8.87
CA TYR A 188 -18.71 11.76 -9.02
C TYR A 188 -17.40 11.97 -8.26
N ILE A 189 -16.53 10.97 -8.20
CA ILE A 189 -15.22 11.06 -7.56
C ILE A 189 -14.14 10.95 -8.63
N ALA A 190 -13.22 11.90 -8.66
CA ALA A 190 -11.98 11.78 -9.41
C ALA A 190 -10.85 11.43 -8.44
N HIS A 191 -10.06 10.41 -8.77
CA HIS A 191 -8.94 9.96 -7.94
C HIS A 191 -7.78 10.95 -7.98
N ARG A 192 -7.49 11.48 -9.17
CA ARG A 192 -6.46 12.46 -9.55
C ARG A 192 -5.02 11.99 -9.35
N ASP A 193 -4.83 10.70 -9.10
CA ASP A 193 -3.53 10.08 -8.89
C ASP A 193 -3.54 8.57 -9.18
N CYS A 194 -4.22 8.15 -10.26
CA CYS A 194 -4.29 6.75 -10.70
C CYS A 194 -2.94 6.23 -11.23
N THR A 195 -1.94 6.14 -10.36
CA THR A 195 -0.61 5.64 -10.67
C THR A 195 -0.48 4.18 -10.21
N TRP A 196 0.53 3.49 -10.75
CA TRP A 196 0.79 2.08 -10.42
C TRP A 196 1.09 1.86 -8.92
N LEU A 197 1.52 2.89 -8.19
CA LEU A 197 1.75 2.84 -6.74
C LEU A 197 0.45 2.79 -5.93
N ASN A 198 -0.64 3.31 -6.50
CA ASN A 198 -1.95 3.39 -5.88
C ASN A 198 -2.89 2.25 -6.32
N ILE A 199 -2.32 1.22 -6.96
CA ILE A 199 -3.05 0.03 -7.39
C ILE A 199 -2.48 -1.19 -6.67
N MET A 200 -3.35 -1.85 -5.91
CA MET A 200 -3.02 -3.00 -5.10
C MET A 200 -3.97 -4.16 -5.42
N MET A 201 -3.71 -5.34 -4.86
CA MET A 201 -4.59 -6.50 -4.95
C MET A 201 -4.73 -7.17 -3.58
N ASP A 202 -5.89 -7.76 -3.35
CA ASP A 202 -6.04 -8.77 -2.30
C ASP A 202 -5.36 -10.05 -2.76
N ALA A 203 -4.13 -10.23 -2.27
CA ALA A 203 -3.32 -11.40 -2.58
C ALA A 203 -3.58 -12.57 -1.63
N SER A 204 -4.46 -12.44 -0.64
CA SER A 204 -4.72 -13.53 0.32
C SER A 204 -5.04 -14.88 -0.33
N PRO A 205 -5.77 -14.98 -1.48
CA PRO A 205 -6.03 -16.26 -2.13
C PRO A 205 -4.79 -16.90 -2.77
N LEU A 206 -3.77 -16.10 -3.13
CA LEU A 206 -2.55 -16.60 -3.77
C LEU A 206 -1.63 -17.31 -2.78
N TYR A 207 -1.65 -16.91 -1.51
CA TYR A 207 -0.64 -17.30 -0.53
C TYR A 207 -1.19 -18.35 0.46
N PRO A 208 -0.80 -19.64 0.35
CA PRO A 208 -1.18 -20.66 1.33
C PRO A 208 -0.65 -20.37 2.75
N ALA A 209 0.42 -19.59 2.85
CA ALA A 209 0.88 -18.99 4.10
C ALA A 209 1.03 -17.48 3.89
N PRO A 210 0.47 -16.63 4.77
CA PRO A 210 0.46 -15.18 4.59
C PRO A 210 1.86 -14.59 4.37
N PHE A 211 1.98 -13.61 3.50
CA PHE A 211 3.25 -12.90 3.23
C PHE A 211 3.51 -11.79 4.26
N HIS A 212 4.76 -11.36 4.38
CA HIS A 212 5.17 -10.29 5.28
C HIS A 212 5.09 -8.92 4.59
N PRO A 213 4.44 -7.89 5.17
CA PRO A 213 4.21 -6.59 4.50
C PRO A 213 5.51 -5.84 4.19
N ALA A 214 6.49 -5.87 5.10
CA ALA A 214 7.79 -5.23 4.87
C ALA A 214 8.74 -6.07 3.98
N GLN A 215 8.45 -7.35 3.79
CA GLN A 215 9.29 -8.25 3.00
C GLN A 215 8.39 -9.32 2.33
N PRO A 216 7.70 -8.96 1.23
CA PRO A 216 6.65 -9.80 0.65
C PRO A 216 7.12 -11.16 0.08
N ASP A 217 8.42 -11.34 -0.15
CA ASP A 217 9.05 -12.62 -0.51
C ASP A 217 9.19 -13.59 0.67
N ARG A 218 8.84 -13.17 1.90
CA ARG A 218 8.86 -14.00 3.11
C ARG A 218 7.47 -14.20 3.71
N ARG A 219 7.31 -15.33 4.40
CA ARG A 219 6.12 -15.61 5.21
C ARG A 219 6.02 -14.64 6.38
N ARG A 220 4.79 -14.33 6.80
CA ARG A 220 4.49 -13.45 7.93
C ARG A 220 5.06 -13.97 9.26
N ASP A 221 5.13 -15.29 9.44
CA ASP A 221 5.72 -15.94 10.62
C ASP A 221 7.25 -16.09 10.55
N TRP A 222 7.88 -15.53 9.51
CA TRP A 222 9.31 -15.54 9.29
C TRP A 222 9.96 -16.93 9.13
N LYS A 223 9.16 -17.99 8.95
CA LYS A 223 9.64 -19.39 8.88
C LYS A 223 10.16 -19.82 7.50
N GLY A 224 10.20 -18.91 6.53
CA GLY A 224 10.72 -19.22 5.19
C GLY A 224 10.19 -18.29 4.09
N PRO A 225 10.48 -18.61 2.82
CA PRO A 225 9.99 -17.84 1.69
C PRO A 225 8.47 -17.97 1.54
N ALA A 226 7.83 -16.90 1.08
CA ALA A 226 6.43 -16.91 0.69
C ALA A 226 6.30 -17.64 -0.66
N LYS A 227 5.51 -18.71 -0.68
CA LYS A 227 5.12 -19.40 -1.92
C LYS A 227 3.74 -18.92 -2.31
N HIS A 228 3.46 -18.83 -3.61
CA HIS A 228 2.16 -18.44 -4.12
C HIS A 228 1.68 -19.37 -5.25
N TYR A 229 0.37 -19.39 -5.49
CA TYR A 229 -0.26 -19.92 -6.69
C TYR A 229 -0.30 -18.85 -7.80
N SER A 230 -0.67 -19.25 -9.01
CA SER A 230 -0.98 -18.33 -10.12
C SER A 230 -2.31 -17.61 -9.87
N ARG A 231 -2.52 -16.44 -10.51
CA ARG A 231 -3.82 -15.75 -10.45
C ARG A 231 -4.87 -16.46 -11.31
N ALA A 232 -4.43 -17.22 -12.31
CA ALA A 232 -5.31 -18.08 -13.10
C ALA A 232 -5.97 -19.18 -12.24
N ASP A 233 -5.23 -19.79 -11.32
CA ASP A 233 -5.77 -20.82 -10.41
C ASP A 233 -6.52 -20.21 -9.21
N ARG A 234 -6.06 -19.04 -8.75
CA ARG A 234 -6.57 -18.34 -7.58
C ARG A 234 -6.86 -16.88 -7.94
N PRO A 235 -8.06 -16.58 -8.50
CA PRO A 235 -8.42 -15.23 -8.88
C PRO A 235 -8.31 -14.24 -7.70
N VAL A 236 -7.86 -13.03 -8.01
CA VAL A 236 -7.65 -11.95 -7.03
C VAL A 236 -8.55 -10.76 -7.36
N LYS A 237 -8.78 -9.91 -6.35
CA LYS A 237 -9.45 -8.62 -6.54
C LYS A 237 -8.45 -7.48 -6.48
N TYR A 238 -8.51 -6.58 -7.47
CA TYR A 238 -7.70 -5.37 -7.52
C TYR A 238 -8.39 -4.19 -6.87
N TYR A 239 -7.61 -3.27 -6.31
CA TYR A 239 -8.09 -2.11 -5.57
C TYR A 239 -7.31 -0.83 -5.89
N PHE A 240 -8.03 0.28 -6.03
CA PHE A 240 -7.51 1.63 -5.91
C PHE A 240 -7.38 2.02 -4.43
N ILE A 241 -6.22 2.55 -4.07
CA ILE A 241 -5.88 3.03 -2.73
C ILE A 241 -5.46 4.51 -2.78
N ASP A 242 -5.36 5.13 -1.61
CA ASP A 242 -4.84 6.49 -1.43
C ASP A 242 -5.65 7.60 -2.12
N TYR A 243 -6.66 8.09 -1.40
CA TYR A 243 -7.56 9.14 -1.87
C TYR A 243 -7.10 10.55 -1.44
N GLY A 244 -5.83 10.74 -1.11
CA GLY A 244 -5.29 12.00 -0.60
C GLY A 244 -5.47 13.19 -1.54
N LEU A 245 -5.36 12.95 -2.87
CA LEU A 245 -5.56 13.96 -3.91
C LEU A 245 -6.97 13.96 -4.51
N SER A 246 -7.80 12.99 -4.10
CA SER A 246 -9.11 12.78 -4.67
C SER A 246 -10.10 13.87 -4.27
N LYS A 247 -11.11 14.05 -5.11
CA LYS A 247 -12.19 15.00 -4.86
C LYS A 247 -13.51 14.42 -5.31
N ARG A 248 -14.54 14.66 -4.50
CA ARG A 248 -15.93 14.36 -4.82
C ARG A 248 -16.61 15.63 -5.33
N TYR A 249 -17.41 15.48 -6.38
CA TYR A 249 -18.10 16.56 -7.08
C TYR A 249 -19.62 16.46 -6.88
N GLU A 250 -20.32 17.57 -7.10
CA GLU A 250 -21.77 17.63 -7.00
C GLU A 250 -22.44 16.89 -8.17
N ALA A 251 -23.44 16.07 -7.85
CA ALA A 251 -24.19 15.33 -8.85
C ALA A 251 -25.00 16.29 -9.74
N GLY A 252 -24.92 16.12 -11.07
CA GLY A 252 -25.66 16.92 -12.06
C GLY A 252 -24.82 17.90 -12.88
N LEU A 253 -23.53 18.02 -12.61
CA LEU A 253 -22.58 18.87 -13.34
C LEU A 253 -21.53 18.05 -14.12
N MET A 254 -21.78 16.76 -14.37
CA MET A 254 -20.88 15.88 -15.12
C MET A 254 -20.47 16.50 -16.46
N GLY A 255 -19.16 16.54 -16.72
CA GLY A 255 -18.57 17.18 -17.90
C GLY A 255 -18.32 18.69 -17.78
N SER A 256 -18.79 19.34 -16.71
CA SER A 256 -18.51 20.76 -16.43
C SER A 256 -17.52 20.99 -15.29
N HIS A 257 -17.21 19.93 -14.53
CA HIS A 257 -16.26 19.98 -13.43
C HIS A 257 -14.85 20.22 -13.97
N ARG A 258 -14.31 21.40 -13.66
CA ARG A 258 -12.93 21.76 -13.95
C ARG A 258 -12.22 22.18 -12.69
N ASP A 259 -11.02 21.66 -12.49
CA ASP A 259 -10.17 22.00 -11.35
C ASP A 259 -8.76 22.29 -11.80
N LEU A 260 -8.04 23.07 -11.00
CA LEU A 260 -6.62 23.27 -11.22
C LEU A 260 -5.89 21.91 -11.13
N PRO A 261 -4.93 21.67 -12.04
CA PRO A 261 -4.01 20.54 -11.98
C PRO A 261 -3.43 20.33 -10.57
N VAL A 262 -3.31 19.06 -10.19
CA VAL A 262 -2.53 18.65 -9.01
C VAL A 262 -1.29 17.90 -9.46
N THR A 263 -0.23 18.01 -8.67
CA THR A 263 0.98 17.24 -8.88
C THR A 263 0.75 15.79 -8.49
N ALA A 264 0.31 14.98 -9.46
CA ALA A 264 0.21 13.53 -9.35
C ALA A 264 1.61 12.87 -9.31
N GLY A 265 1.65 11.60 -8.93
CA GLY A 265 2.86 10.78 -8.97
C GLY A 265 3.40 10.60 -10.39
N ASP A 266 2.50 10.48 -11.38
CA ASP A 266 2.84 10.56 -12.80
C ASP A 266 2.69 12.02 -13.28
N LYS A 267 3.81 12.58 -13.74
CA LYS A 267 3.94 13.98 -14.15
C LYS A 267 3.78 14.18 -15.65
N THR A 268 3.40 13.14 -16.39
CA THR A 268 3.31 13.16 -17.86
C THR A 268 1.97 13.69 -18.38
N VAL A 269 1.01 13.99 -17.52
CA VAL A 269 -0.30 14.57 -17.91
C VAL A 269 -0.06 15.90 -18.65
N PRO A 270 -0.36 15.99 -19.95
CA PRO A 270 -0.02 17.17 -20.76
C PRO A 270 -0.64 18.47 -20.22
N GLU A 271 -1.87 18.38 -19.74
CA GLU A 271 -2.63 19.50 -19.21
C GLU A 271 -2.10 20.00 -17.85
N HIS A 272 -1.22 19.23 -17.19
CA HIS A 272 -0.59 19.60 -15.93
C HIS A 272 0.80 20.24 -16.13
N GLN A 273 1.20 20.51 -17.38
CA GLN A 273 2.55 20.94 -17.72
C GLN A 273 2.63 22.39 -18.21
N GLY A 274 3.78 23.01 -17.98
CA GLY A 274 4.15 24.31 -18.52
C GLY A 274 3.08 25.38 -18.25
N PRO A 275 2.60 26.11 -19.28
CA PRO A 275 1.64 27.19 -19.10
C PRO A 275 0.24 26.69 -18.68
N LEU A 276 -0.06 25.40 -18.83
CA LEU A 276 -1.38 24.83 -18.54
C LEU A 276 -1.59 24.49 -17.05
N ILE A 277 -0.54 24.55 -16.22
CA ILE A 277 -0.64 24.23 -14.78
C ILE A 277 -1.64 25.13 -14.02
N ASN A 278 -1.93 26.32 -14.54
CA ASN A 278 -2.89 27.27 -13.97
C ASN A 278 -4.22 27.30 -14.74
N VAL A 279 -4.46 26.34 -15.64
CA VAL A 279 -5.68 26.23 -16.42
C VAL A 279 -6.54 25.11 -15.84
N PRO A 280 -7.80 25.37 -15.47
CA PRO A 280 -8.69 24.31 -14.99
C PRO A 280 -8.92 23.22 -16.05
N THR A 281 -8.76 21.97 -15.65
CA THR A 281 -8.82 20.76 -16.50
C THR A 281 -9.90 19.81 -16.01
N ASP A 282 -10.30 18.86 -16.86
CA ASP A 282 -11.24 17.80 -16.48
C ASP A 282 -10.50 16.73 -15.64
N PRO A 283 -10.80 16.62 -14.33
CA PRO A 283 -10.11 15.68 -13.45
C PRO A 283 -10.44 14.21 -13.75
N PHE A 284 -11.58 13.93 -14.38
CA PHE A 284 -11.98 12.58 -14.77
C PHE A 284 -11.19 12.12 -16.00
N ALA A 285 -10.99 13.01 -16.97
CA ALA A 285 -10.13 12.74 -18.12
C ALA A 285 -8.67 12.50 -17.69
N THR A 286 -8.20 13.24 -16.69
CA THR A 286 -6.88 13.01 -16.06
C THR A 286 -6.76 11.59 -15.52
N ASP A 287 -7.75 11.07 -14.80
CA ASP A 287 -7.70 9.69 -14.29
C ASP A 287 -7.61 8.65 -15.40
N VAL A 288 -8.37 8.83 -16.49
CA VAL A 288 -8.34 7.94 -17.66
C VAL A 288 -6.95 7.92 -18.29
N TYR A 289 -6.33 9.10 -18.45
CA TYR A 289 -4.97 9.21 -18.97
C TYR A 289 -3.95 8.51 -18.06
N LEU A 290 -4.02 8.77 -16.75
CA LEU A 290 -3.13 8.17 -15.76
C LEU A 290 -3.24 6.64 -15.73
N LEU A 291 -4.45 6.10 -15.70
CA LEU A 291 -4.68 4.65 -15.76
C LEU A 291 -4.21 4.06 -17.10
N GLY A 292 -4.44 4.77 -18.21
CA GLY A 292 -3.93 4.40 -19.52
C GLY A 292 -2.40 4.25 -19.54
N ASN A 293 -1.68 5.17 -18.91
CA ASN A 293 -0.23 5.07 -18.73
C ASN A 293 0.18 3.87 -17.88
N VAL A 294 -0.54 3.56 -16.80
CA VAL A 294 -0.26 2.35 -16.01
C VAL A 294 -0.37 1.10 -16.89
N ILE A 295 -1.45 0.97 -17.67
CA ILE A 295 -1.67 -0.18 -18.55
C ILE A 295 -0.53 -0.26 -19.59
N ASN A 296 -0.21 0.84 -20.23
CA ASN A 296 0.85 0.89 -21.24
C ASN A 296 2.23 0.54 -20.65
N ASP A 297 2.62 1.18 -19.55
CA ASP A 297 3.98 1.10 -19.02
C ASP A 297 4.23 -0.14 -18.17
N LYS A 298 3.21 -0.68 -17.49
CA LYS A 298 3.35 -1.83 -16.59
C LYS A 298 2.89 -3.15 -17.18
N LEU A 299 1.93 -3.12 -18.11
CA LEU A 299 1.36 -4.34 -18.66
C LEU A 299 1.79 -4.57 -20.12
N ILE A 300 1.82 -3.52 -20.95
CA ILE A 300 2.17 -3.67 -22.37
C ILE A 300 3.70 -3.65 -22.58
N LYS A 301 4.36 -2.53 -22.27
CA LYS A 301 5.81 -2.34 -22.56
C LYS A 301 6.73 -3.32 -21.85
N VAL A 302 6.34 -3.83 -20.67
CA VAL A 302 7.12 -4.83 -19.92
C VAL A 302 7.16 -6.18 -20.65
N HIS A 303 6.15 -6.48 -21.47
CA HIS A 303 5.98 -7.77 -22.15
C HIS A 303 6.17 -7.69 -23.67
N THR A 304 6.43 -6.50 -24.22
CA THR A 304 6.87 -6.36 -25.61
C THR A 304 8.36 -6.72 -25.69
N PRO A 305 8.77 -7.78 -26.42
CA PRO A 305 10.18 -8.00 -26.69
C PRO A 305 10.72 -6.77 -27.40
N VAL A 306 11.77 -6.17 -26.83
CA VAL A 306 12.56 -5.18 -27.55
C VAL A 306 13.12 -5.93 -28.76
N ASN A 307 12.58 -5.65 -29.95
CA ASN A 307 13.24 -6.01 -31.19
C ASN A 307 14.57 -5.29 -31.18
N ASP A 308 15.63 -5.95 -30.75
CA ASP A 308 16.99 -5.50 -31.00
C ASP A 308 17.23 -5.68 -32.50
N PRO A 309 17.41 -4.61 -33.30
CA PRO A 309 17.72 -4.74 -34.71
C PRO A 309 19.16 -5.23 -34.95
N ARG A 310 19.85 -5.76 -33.92
CA ARG A 310 21.21 -6.32 -33.98
C ARG A 310 21.35 -7.75 -33.43
N SER A 311 20.31 -8.58 -33.49
CA SER A 311 20.43 -10.04 -33.37
C SER A 311 20.35 -10.74 -34.72
#